data_AF-A0A0D0MQX1-F1
#
_entry.id   AF-A0A0D0MQX1-F1
#
_cell.length_a   1.000
_cell.length_b   1.000
_cell.length_c   1.000
_cell.angle_alpha   90.00
_cell.angle_beta   90.00
_cell.angle_gamma   90.00
#
_symmetry.space_group_name_H-M   'P 1'
#
loop_
_entity.id
_entity.type
_entity.pdbx_description
1 polymer ?
#
loop_
_entity_poly.entity_id
_entity_poly.type
_entity_poly.pdbx_seq_one_letter_code
_entity_poly.pdbx_strand_id
1 'polypeptide(L)' 'MSKPTFEASNEVVSEAAASCARLLEKWFGGVDQAIAALEADPADMADLVMRSHMAQRKAMTVKAHMNIQAFSREVLARVA' A
#
# COMPACT_ATOMS: atom_id res chain seq x y z
N MET A 1 -8.14 -0.64 -34.62
CA MET A 1 -8.38 -1.01 -33.21
C MET A 1 -7.72 0.04 -32.33
N SER A 2 -8.51 0.96 -31.78
CA SER A 2 -8.05 1.92 -30.77
C SER A 2 -7.72 1.16 -29.50
N LYS A 3 -6.49 1.30 -28.99
CA LYS A 3 -6.16 0.81 -27.64
C LYS A 3 -7.07 1.56 -26.66
N PRO A 4 -7.68 0.90 -25.66
CA PRO A 4 -8.35 1.61 -24.60
C PRO A 4 -7.27 2.37 -23.86
N THR A 5 -7.16 3.68 -24.09
CA THR A 5 -6.48 4.57 -23.16
C THR A 5 -7.29 4.48 -21.88
N PHE A 6 -6.78 3.72 -20.91
CA PHE A 6 -7.29 3.75 -19.55
C PHE A 6 -6.98 5.14 -19.02
N GLU A 7 -7.86 6.11 -19.32
CA GLU A 7 -7.82 7.45 -18.77
C GLU A 7 -8.11 7.31 -17.27
N ALA A 8 -7.05 7.11 -16.49
CA ALA A 8 -7.16 7.18 -15.04
C ALA A 8 -7.59 8.63 -14.72
N SER A 9 -8.75 8.80 -14.09
CA SER A 9 -9.16 10.12 -13.64
C SER A 9 -8.14 10.64 -12.61
N ASN A 10 -7.97 11.96 -12.55
CA ASN A 10 -7.08 12.59 -11.55
C ASN A 10 -7.44 12.17 -10.12
N GLU A 11 -8.72 11.85 -9.86
CA GLU A 11 -9.20 11.33 -8.58
C GLU A 11 -8.62 9.94 -8.29
N VAL A 12 -8.59 9.03 -9.26
CA VAL A 12 -7.99 7.68 -9.11
C VAL A 12 -6.49 7.76 -8.90
N VAL A 13 -5.81 8.67 -9.61
CA VAL A 13 -4.36 8.91 -9.42
C VAL A 13 -4.08 9.47 -8.03
N SER A 14 -4.92 10.41 -7.57
CA SER A 14 -4.82 10.98 -6.22
C SER A 14 -5.10 9.96 -5.13
N GLU A 15 -6.06 9.05 -5.34
CA GLU A 15 -6.37 7.99 -4.37
C GLU A 15 -5.24 6.96 -4.29
N ALA A 16 -4.65 6.58 -5.42
CA ALA A 16 -3.50 5.70 -5.47
C ALA A 16 -2.28 6.33 -4.76
N ALA A 17 -2.01 7.61 -5.01
CA ALA A 17 -0.97 8.37 -4.32
C ALA A 17 -1.23 8.45 -2.80
N ALA A 18 -2.46 8.73 -2.39
CA ALA A 18 -2.84 8.77 -0.98
C ALA A 18 -2.72 7.39 -0.30
N SER A 19 -3.02 6.31 -1.03
CA SER A 19 -2.84 4.94 -0.54
C SER A 19 -1.37 4.60 -0.33
N CYS A 20 -0.51 4.96 -1.29
CA CYS A 20 0.95 4.83 -1.16
C CYS A 20 1.49 5.66 0.00
N ALA A 21 1.01 6.90 0.17
CA ALA A 21 1.43 7.75 1.28
C ALA A 21 1.04 7.18 2.65
N ARG A 22 -0.15 6.60 2.81
CA ARG A 22 -0.54 5.88 4.04
C ARG A 22 0.36 4.69 4.35
N LEU A 23 0.86 3.98 3.33
CA LEU A 23 1.81 2.88 3.53
C LEU A 23 3.21 3.39 3.93
N LEU A 24 3.55 4.61 3.52
CA LEU A 24 4.83 5.27 3.77
C LEU A 24 4.85 6.09 5.07
N GLU A 25 3.70 6.51 5.59
CA GLU A 25 3.56 7.35 6.80
C GLU A 25 4.45 6.86 7.95
N LYS A 26 4.50 5.54 8.19
CA LYS A 26 5.31 4.93 9.24
C LYS A 26 6.83 5.17 9.14
N TRP A 27 7.31 5.59 7.97
CA TRP A 27 8.72 5.88 7.70
C TRP A 27 9.03 7.38 7.70
N PHE A 28 8.02 8.23 7.48
CA PHE A 28 8.21 9.66 7.25
C PHE A 28 7.62 10.57 8.33
N GLY A 29 6.86 10.03 9.30
CA GLY A 29 6.33 10.78 10.43
C GLY A 29 4.96 11.44 10.18
N GLY A 30 4.38 11.22 9.00
CA GLY A 30 3.08 11.73 8.60
C GLY A 30 2.79 11.49 7.11
N VAL A 31 1.51 11.58 6.72
CA VAL A 31 1.07 11.38 5.33
C VAL A 31 1.61 12.47 4.41
N ASP A 32 1.59 13.74 4.82
CA ASP A 32 2.08 14.86 3.99
C ASP A 32 3.58 14.75 3.70
N GLN A 33 4.36 14.30 4.69
CA GLN A 33 5.80 14.06 4.56
C GLN A 33 6.08 12.87 3.64
N ALA A 34 5.24 11.84 3.70
CA ALA A 34 5.30 10.71 2.77
C ALA A 34 4.93 11.09 1.33
N ILE A 35 3.96 11.99 1.12
CA ILE A 35 3.62 12.52 -0.22
C ILE A 35 4.80 13.32 -0.77
N ALA A 36 5.36 14.23 0.02
CA ALA A 36 6.52 15.02 -0.41
C ALA A 36 7.73 14.13 -0.77
N ALA A 37 7.97 13.05 -0.01
CA ALA A 37 9.01 12.08 -0.32
C ALA A 37 8.72 11.28 -1.61
N LEU A 38 7.45 10.91 -1.83
CA LEU A 38 7.00 10.22 -3.04
C LEU A 38 7.12 11.10 -4.29
N GLU A 39 6.87 12.41 -4.16
CA GLU A 39 7.06 13.38 -5.25
C GLU A 39 8.53 13.67 -5.53
N ALA A 40 9.39 13.67 -4.50
CA ALA A 40 10.82 13.93 -4.63
C ALA A 40 11.60 12.76 -5.24
N ASP A 41 11.28 11.51 -4.86
CA ASP A 41 11.91 10.30 -5.42
C ASP A 41 10.89 9.15 -5.58
N PRO A 42 10.14 9.13 -6.70
CA PRO A 42 9.10 8.13 -6.92
C PRO A 42 9.63 6.70 -7.01
N ALA A 43 10.86 6.50 -7.52
CA ALA A 43 11.40 5.16 -7.80
C ALA A 43 11.82 4.45 -6.51
N ASP A 44 12.58 5.14 -5.67
CA ASP A 44 13.04 4.58 -4.40
C ASP A 44 11.88 4.41 -3.41
N MET A 45 10.92 5.34 -3.40
CA MET A 45 9.72 5.21 -2.58
C MET A 45 8.81 4.08 -3.04
N ALA A 46 8.67 3.84 -4.35
CA ALA A 46 7.92 2.69 -4.86
C ALA A 46 8.56 1.35 -4.46
N ASP A 47 9.89 1.23 -4.52
CA ASP A 47 10.61 0.04 -4.06
C ASP A 47 10.43 -0.18 -2.54
N LEU A 48 10.50 0.89 -1.74
CA LEU A 48 10.26 0.83 -0.30
C LEU A 48 8.83 0.36 0.03
N VAL A 49 7.82 0.90 -0.66
CA VAL A 49 6.42 0.47 -0.53
C VAL A 49 6.28 -1.00 -0.88
N MET A 50 6.85 -1.43 -2.01
CA MET A 50 6.76 -2.81 -2.47
C MET A 50 7.41 -3.80 -1.50
N ARG A 51 8.60 -3.48 -0.98
CA ARG A 51 9.29 -4.32 0.03
C ARG A 51 8.48 -4.43 1.31
N SER A 52 7.94 -3.32 1.79
CA SER A 52 7.05 -3.29 2.96
C SER A 52 5.80 -4.13 2.73
N HIS A 53 5.15 -4.00 1.57
CA HIS A 53 3.97 -4.77 1.21
C HIS A 53 4.27 -6.28 1.15
N MET A 54 5.37 -6.66 0.51
CA MET A 54 5.82 -8.06 0.45
C MET A 54 6.10 -8.64 1.85
N ALA A 55 6.74 -7.88 2.73
CA ALA A 55 6.99 -8.30 4.11
C ALA A 55 5.68 -8.53 4.88
N GLN A 56 4.72 -7.61 4.75
CA GLN A 56 3.40 -7.76 5.37
C GLN A 56 2.67 -8.99 4.85
N ARG A 57 2.66 -9.23 3.52
CA ARG A 57 2.02 -10.42 2.94
C ARG A 57 2.67 -11.70 3.43
N LYS A 58 4.00 -11.77 3.48
CA LYS A 58 4.71 -12.93 4.03
C LYS A 58 4.32 -13.21 5.48
N ALA A 59 4.27 -12.18 6.32
CA ALA A 59 3.84 -12.33 7.72
C ALA A 59 2.40 -12.84 7.83
N MET A 60 1.49 -12.32 7.01
CA MET A 60 0.10 -12.80 6.95
C MET A 60 0.00 -14.25 6.48
N THR A 61 0.75 -14.64 5.45
CA THR A 61 0.79 -16.02 4.96
C THR A 61 1.30 -16.98 6.03
N VAL A 62 2.36 -16.63 6.74
CA VAL A 62 2.88 -17.44 7.86
C VAL A 62 1.85 -17.55 8.97
N LYS A 63 1.22 -16.43 9.38
CA LYS A 63 0.15 -16.44 10.40
C LYS A 63 -1.04 -17.32 9.98
N ALA A 64 -1.48 -17.21 8.73
CA ALA A 64 -2.58 -18.01 8.21
C ALA A 64 -2.24 -19.51 8.19
N HIS A 65 -1.00 -19.86 7.84
CA HIS A 65 -0.53 -21.25 7.87
C HIS A 65 -0.43 -21.80 9.30
N MET A 66 0.03 -20.99 10.27
CA MET A 66 0.18 -21.40 11.65
C MET A 66 -1.15 -21.46 12.41
N ASN A 67 -2.07 -20.52 12.14
CA ASN A 67 -3.36 -20.45 12.82
C ASN A 67 -4.38 -19.65 12.00
N ILE A 68 -5.10 -20.35 11.11
CA ILE A 68 -6.08 -19.74 10.21
C ILE A 68 -7.26 -19.08 10.93
N GLN A 69 -7.64 -19.57 12.12
CA GLN A 69 -8.75 -19.02 12.91
C GLN A 69 -8.38 -17.68 13.55
N ALA A 70 -7.17 -17.56 14.08
CA ALA A 70 -6.65 -16.29 14.60
C ALA A 70 -6.46 -15.26 13.47
N PHE A 71 -5.93 -15.70 12.33
CA PHE A 71 -5.78 -14.87 11.14
C PHE A 71 -7.14 -14.34 10.63
N SER A 72 -8.14 -15.21 10.50
CA SER A 72 -9.49 -14.83 10.05
C SER A 72 -10.09 -13.72 10.91
N ARG A 73 -9.96 -13.80 12.25
CA ARG A 73 -10.43 -12.76 13.16
C ARG A 73 -9.68 -11.43 12.99
N GLU A 74 -8.35 -11.48 12.84
CA GLU A 74 -7.52 -10.28 12.64
C GLU A 74 -7.87 -9.57 11.31
N VAL A 75 -8.16 -10.32 10.25
CA VAL A 75 -8.57 -9.74 8.96
C VAL A 75 -9.98 -9.18 9.03
N LEU A 76 -10.94 -9.92 9.59
CA LEU A 76 -12.33 -9.45 9.71
C LEU A 76 -12.44 -8.16 10.55
N ALA A 77 -11.63 -8.04 11.60
CA ALA A 77 -11.57 -6.83 12.43
C ALA A 77 -10.96 -5.60 11.72
N ARG A 78 -10.26 -5.78 10.59
CA ARG A 78 -9.72 -4.68 9.78
C ARG A 78 -10.65 -4.25 8.63
N VAL A 79 -11.67 -5.06 8.34
CA VAL A 79 -12.62 -4.84 7.22
C VAL A 79 -13.98 -4.34 7.72
N ALA A 80 -14.32 -4.59 8.99
CA ALA A 80 -15.50 -4.04 9.67
C ALA A 80 -15.20 -2.66 10.28
#